data_AF-A0A7I8DLE4-F1
#
_entry.id   AF-A0A7I8DLE4-F1
#
_cell.length_a   1.000
_cell.length_b   1.000
_cell.length_c   1.000
_cell.angle_alpha   90.00
_cell.angle_beta   90.00
_cell.angle_gamma   90.00
#
_symmetry.space_group_name_H-M   'P 1'
#
loop_
_entity.id
_entity.type
_entity.pdbx_description
1 polymer ?
#
loop_
_entity_poly.entity_id
_entity_poly.type
_entity_poly.pdbx_seq_one_letter_code
_entity_poly.pdbx_strand_id
1 'polypeptide(L)'
;MRFGLILILISIAAIVITLILNLLFKKLRYVKYIPAVVLLPFMIYNFITMYSVTNESFQSLGKFVMGILLLTACASSLIASITLDIAHRVNSRKK
;
A
#
# COMPACT_ATOMS: atom_id res chain seq x y z
N MET A 1 16.05 13.66 10.76
CA MET A 1 14.59 13.47 10.91
C MET A 1 13.83 13.85 9.63
N ARG A 2 13.95 13.07 8.54
CA ARG A 2 13.21 13.31 7.27
C ARG A 2 12.54 12.05 6.72
N PHE A 3 13.03 10.87 7.09
CA PHE A 3 12.49 9.59 6.64
C PHE A 3 11.05 9.35 7.10
N GLY A 4 10.70 9.72 8.33
CA GLY A 4 9.32 9.62 8.82
C GLY A 4 8.32 10.47 8.02
N LEU A 5 8.73 11.65 7.55
CA LEU A 5 7.89 12.50 6.69
C LEU A 5 7.62 11.83 5.33
N ILE A 6 8.61 11.14 4.77
CA ILE A 6 8.46 10.39 3.52
C ILE A 6 7.45 9.26 3.68
N LEU A 7 7.50 8.53 4.81
CA LEU A 7 6.53 7.47 5.12
C LEU A 7 5.11 8.03 5.25
N ILE A 8 4.94 9.16 5.94
CA ILE A 8 3.64 9.83 6.06
C ILE A 8 3.13 10.25 4.68
N LEU A 9 3.97 10.85 3.84
CA LEU A 9 3.60 11.28 2.49
C LEU A 9 3.13 10.09 1.63
N ILE A 10 3.86 8.98 1.67
CA ILE A 10 3.51 7.74 0.94
C ILE A 10 2.22 7.15 1.47
N SER A 11 2.01 7.15 2.79
CA SER A 11 0.77 6.70 3.41
C SER A 11 -0.42 7.52 2.91
N ILE A 12 -0.31 8.85 2.90
CA ILE A 12 -1.35 9.75 2.39
C ILE A 12 -1.61 9.48 0.91
N ALA A 13 -0.57 9.37 0.09
CA ALA A 13 -0.71 9.08 -1.33
C ALA A 13 -1.42 7.74 -1.58
N ALA A 14 -1.06 6.69 -0.84
CA ALA A 14 -1.70 5.38 -0.94
C ALA A 14 -3.20 5.43 -0.56
N ILE A 15 -3.55 6.18 0.50
CA ILE A 15 -4.94 6.38 0.91
C ILE A 15 -5.72 7.12 -0.18
N VAL A 16 -5.15 8.20 -0.73
CA VAL A 16 -5.78 9.00 -1.79
C VAL A 16 -6.02 8.15 -3.04
N ILE A 17 -5.04 7.36 -3.48
CA ILE A 17 -5.21 6.45 -4.62
C ILE A 17 -6.32 5.43 -4.35
N THR A 18 -6.37 4.85 -3.15
CA THR A 18 -7.40 3.89 -2.74
C THR A 18 -8.80 4.52 -2.75
N LEU A 19 -8.91 5.77 -2.30
CA LEU A 19 -10.15 6.55 -2.34
C LEU A 19 -10.59 6.87 -3.77
N ILE A 20 -9.67 7.30 -4.62
CA ILE A 20 -9.95 7.59 -6.04
C ILE A 20 -10.46 6.31 -6.73
N LEU A 21 -9.78 5.17 -6.54
CA LEU A 21 -10.22 3.88 -7.10
C LEU A 21 -11.62 3.49 -6.61
N ASN A 22 -11.88 3.67 -5.32
CA ASN A 22 -13.21 3.41 -4.75
C ASN A 22 -14.30 4.33 -5.36
N LEU A 23 -13.99 5.59 -5.61
CA LEU A 23 -14.93 6.55 -6.21
C LEU A 23 -15.19 6.28 -7.70
N LEU A 24 -14.17 5.84 -8.44
CA LEU A 24 -14.26 5.58 -9.87
C LEU A 24 -15.01 4.27 -10.15
N PHE A 25 -14.82 3.26 -9.31
CA PHE A 25 -15.40 1.92 -9.48
C PHE A 25 -16.46 1.57 -8.42
N LYS A 26 -17.39 2.50 -8.15
CA LYS A 26 -18.47 2.33 -7.13
C LYS A 26 -19.26 1.02 -7.21
N LYS A 27 -19.36 0.42 -8.40
CA LYS A 27 -20.08 -0.86 -8.61
C LYS A 27 -19.30 -2.10 -8.19
N LEU A 28 -17.96 -2.04 -8.16
CA LEU A 28 -17.11 -3.22 -7.94
C LEU A 28 -16.47 -3.15 -6.54
N ARG A 29 -17.01 -3.92 -5.59
CA ARG A 29 -16.57 -3.92 -4.18
C ARG A 29 -15.07 -4.27 -4.01
N TYR A 30 -14.51 -5.08 -4.91
CA TYR A 30 -13.14 -5.59 -4.81
C TYR A 30 -12.07 -4.65 -5.34
N VAL A 31 -12.42 -3.62 -6.12
CA VAL A 31 -11.43 -2.74 -6.78
C VAL A 31 -10.59 -1.97 -5.77
N LYS A 32 -11.14 -1.71 -4.58
CA LYS A 32 -10.46 -1.00 -3.48
C LYS A 32 -9.23 -1.75 -2.95
N TYR A 33 -9.12 -3.05 -3.20
CA TYR A 33 -8.01 -3.89 -2.75
C TYR A 33 -6.89 -4.03 -3.79
N ILE A 34 -7.11 -3.57 -5.04
CA ILE A 34 -6.12 -3.68 -6.12
C ILE A 34 -4.77 -3.06 -5.72
N PRO A 35 -4.70 -1.85 -5.13
CA PRO A 35 -3.42 -1.27 -4.73
C PRO A 35 -2.65 -2.18 -3.77
N ALA A 36 -3.32 -2.71 -2.73
CA ALA A 36 -2.69 -3.60 -1.77
C ALA A 36 -2.21 -4.90 -2.42
N VAL A 37 -3.06 -5.54 -3.24
CA VAL A 37 -2.77 -6.81 -3.91
C VAL A 37 -1.62 -6.67 -4.91
N VAL A 38 -1.50 -5.53 -5.60
CA VAL A 38 -0.40 -5.26 -6.53
C VAL A 38 0.88 -4.94 -5.77
N LEU A 39 0.83 -4.12 -4.72
CA LEU A 39 2.03 -3.69 -3.99
C LEU A 39 2.69 -4.83 -3.20
N LEU A 40 1.89 -5.78 -2.70
CA LEU A 40 2.36 -6.90 -1.87
C LEU A 40 3.40 -7.79 -2.57
N PRO A 41 3.22 -8.30 -3.80
CA PRO A 41 4.24 -9.09 -4.49
C PRO A 41 5.50 -8.28 -4.81
N PHE A 42 5.39 -6.98 -5.12
CA PHE A 42 6.58 -6.12 -5.31
C PHE A 42 7.35 -5.93 -4.01
N MET A 43 6.66 -5.77 -2.88
CA MET A 43 7.27 -5.70 -1.57
C MET A 43 8.03 -7.00 -1.27
N ILE A 44 7.37 -8.16 -1.44
CA ILE A 44 8.00 -9.47 -1.23
C ILE A 44 9.22 -9.64 -2.14
N TYR A 45 9.12 -9.29 -3.41
CA TYR A 45 10.23 -9.36 -4.36
C TYR A 45 11.44 -8.54 -3.90
N ASN A 46 11.23 -7.32 -3.41
CA ASN A 46 12.31 -6.48 -2.90
C ASN A 46 12.98 -7.10 -1.66
N PHE A 47 12.20 -7.66 -0.73
CA PHE A 47 12.75 -8.33 0.45
C PHE A 47 13.52 -9.62 0.11
N ILE A 48 12.98 -10.46 -0.78
CA ILE A 48 13.66 -11.71 -1.20
C ILE A 48 14.96 -11.37 -1.93
N THR A 49 14.89 -10.47 -2.91
CA THR A 49 16.04 -10.17 -3.75
C THR A 49 17.09 -9.29 -3.05
N MET A 50 16.82 -8.80 -1.84
CA MET A 50 17.83 -8.18 -0.97
C MET A 50 18.90 -9.18 -0.55
N TYR A 51 18.52 -10.42 -0.24
CA TYR A 51 19.44 -11.48 0.20
C TYR A 51 20.19 -12.16 -0.96
N SER A 52 19.70 -11.98 -2.19
CA SER A 52 20.29 -12.58 -3.39
C SER A 52 21.42 -11.74 -4.02
N VAL A 53 21.67 -10.52 -3.52
CA VAL A 53 22.74 -9.66 -4.08
C VAL A 53 24.07 -10.05 -3.45
N THR A 54 24.92 -10.72 -4.23
CA THR A 54 26.18 -11.30 -3.73
C THR A 54 27.31 -10.27 -3.58
N ASN A 55 27.25 -9.12 -4.27
CA ASN A 55 28.42 -8.24 -4.45
C ASN A 55 28.19 -6.72 -4.26
N GLU A 56 26.96 -6.25 -3.99
CA GLU A 56 26.68 -4.80 -3.84
C GLU A 56 25.89 -4.48 -2.56
N SER A 57 26.60 -4.20 -1.48
CA SER A 57 26.04 -3.84 -0.16
C SER A 57 25.10 -2.62 -0.20
N PHE A 58 25.34 -1.66 -1.11
CA PHE A 58 24.46 -0.49 -1.29
C PHE A 58 23.14 -0.85 -1.98
N GLN A 59 23.16 -1.81 -2.92
CA GLN A 59 21.97 -2.24 -3.64
C GLN A 59 21.00 -2.99 -2.71
N SER A 60 21.53 -3.81 -1.79
CA SER A 60 20.72 -4.47 -0.76
C SER A 60 20.02 -3.45 0.16
N LEU A 61 20.71 -2.37 0.55
CA LEU A 61 20.10 -1.30 1.34
C LEU A 61 18.97 -0.59 0.57
N GLY A 62 19.17 -0.32 -0.73
CA GLY A 62 18.13 0.27 -1.59
C GLY A 62 16.87 -0.61 -1.66
N LYS A 63 17.05 -1.93 -1.82
CA LYS A 63 15.93 -2.89 -1.82
C LYS A 63 15.22 -2.97 -0.48
N PHE A 64 15.97 -2.91 0.63
CA PHE A 64 15.39 -2.85 1.98
C PHE A 64 14.50 -1.63 2.16
N VAL A 65 15.02 -0.45 1.83
CA VAL A 65 14.29 0.82 1.93
C VAL A 65 13.05 0.76 1.04
N MET A 66 13.19 0.32 -0.21
CA MET A 66 12.05 0.17 -1.13
C MET A 66 11.00 -0.81 -0.58
N GLY A 67 11.43 -1.92 0.03
CA GLY A 67 10.55 -2.86 0.72
C GLY A 67 9.74 -2.19 1.84
N ILE A 68 10.37 -1.36 2.67
CA ILE A 68 9.68 -0.60 3.73
C ILE A 68 8.69 0.42 3.15
N LEU A 69 9.06 1.11 2.06
CA LEU A 69 8.16 2.07 1.41
C LEU A 69 6.92 1.36 0.85
N LEU A 70 7.12 0.23 0.17
CA LEU A 70 6.04 -0.59 -0.38
C LEU A 70 5.18 -1.21 0.72
N LEU A 71 5.79 -1.66 1.83
CA LEU A 71 5.07 -2.15 3.00
C LEU A 71 4.16 -1.06 3.57
N THR A 72 4.68 0.16 3.71
CA THR A 72 3.93 1.30 4.23
C THR A 72 2.75 1.64 3.32
N ALA A 73 2.99 1.73 2.01
CA ALA A 73 1.92 1.96 1.04
C ALA A 73 0.86 0.85 1.04
N CYS A 74 1.31 -0.42 1.10
CA CYS A 74 0.44 -1.59 1.14
C CYS A 74 -0.44 -1.57 2.39
N ALA A 75 0.15 -1.41 3.58
CA ALA A 75 -0.56 -1.36 4.85
C ALA A 75 -1.59 -0.22 4.88
N SER A 76 -1.20 0.99 4.46
CA SER A 76 -2.11 2.14 4.42
C SER A 76 -3.26 1.94 3.44
N SER A 77 -3.00 1.38 2.25
CA SER A 77 -4.06 1.08 1.28
C SER A 77 -5.02 -0.01 1.79
N LEU A 78 -4.50 -1.03 2.48
CA LEU A 78 -5.30 -2.11 3.05
C LEU A 78 -6.22 -1.56 4.15
N ILE A 79 -5.68 -0.78 5.09
CA ILE A 79 -6.46 -0.13 6.16
C ILE A 79 -7.55 0.77 5.56
N ALA A 80 -7.20 1.58 4.54
CA ALA A 80 -8.16 2.44 3.87
C ALA A 80 -9.27 1.62 3.18
N SER A 81 -8.93 0.54 2.48
CA SER A 81 -9.90 -0.32 1.80
C SER A 81 -10.88 -0.98 2.77
N ILE A 82 -10.39 -1.48 3.92
CA ILE A 82 -11.22 -2.09 4.98
C ILE A 82 -12.13 -1.04 5.61
N THR A 83 -11.58 0.13 5.95
CA THR A 83 -12.34 1.25 6.54
C THR A 83 -13.48 1.68 5.61
N LEU A 84 -13.23 1.76 4.30
CA LEU A 84 -14.25 2.09 3.31
C LEU A 84 -15.31 0.99 3.15
N ASP A 85 -14.96 -0.29 3.31
CA ASP A 85 -15.94 -1.38 3.28
C ASP A 85 -16.87 -1.32 4.51
N ILE A 86 -16.31 -1.09 5.70
CA ILE A 86 -17.08 -0.92 6.94
C ILE A 86 -18.00 0.29 6.82
N ALA A 87 -17.48 1.44 6.37
CA ALA A 87 -18.27 2.66 6.18
C ALA A 87 -19.43 2.45 5.19
N HIS A 88 -19.19 1.73 4.09
CA HIS A 88 -20.24 1.40 3.11
C HIS A 88 -21.31 0.48 3.72
N ARG A 89 -20.92 -0.54 4.49
CA ARG A 89 -21.86 -1.44 5.18
C ARG A 89 -22.71 -0.70 6.22
N VAL A 90 -22.11 0.20 7.00
CA VAL A 90 -22.83 1.02 7.99
C VAL A 90 -23.85 1.92 7.30
N ASN A 91 -23.48 2.59 6.21
CA ASN A 91 -24.39 3.48 5.48
C ASN A 91 -25.55 2.70 4.84
N SER A 92 -25.31 1.47 4.36
CA SER A 92 -26.35 0.62 3.79
C SER A 92 -27.39 0.12 4.81
N ARG A 93 -27.10 0.12 6.12
CA ARG A 93 -28.06 -0.26 7.17
C ARG A 93 -28.92 0.89 7.66
N LYS A 94 -28.54 2.14 7.36
CA LYS A 94 -29.31 3.35 7.72
C LYS A 94 -30.36 3.74 6.68
N LYS A 95 -30.35 3.07 5.52
CA LYS A 95 -31.32 3.22 4.43
C LYS A 95 -32.34 2.09 4.52
#